data_AF-A0A4Q3AG31-F1
#
_entry.id   AF-A0A4Q3AG31-F1
#
_cell.length_a   1.000
_cell.length_b   1.000
_cell.length_c   1.000
_cell.angle_alpha   90.00
_cell.angle_beta   90.00
_cell.angle_gamma   90.00
#
_symmetry.space_group_name_H-M   'P 1'
#
loop_
_entity.id
_entity.type
_entity.pdbx_description
1 polymer ?
#
loop_
_entity_poly.entity_id
_entity_poly.type
_entity_poly.pdbx_seq_one_letter_code
_entity_poly.pdbx_strand_id
1 'polypeptide(L)'
;MEFLAGMYREHGAMVARVGNWVCVDGGRVYTRAAYFDLRQNSQNLVLQTDFITLTDVGQHIVESFAGIGHDQTAAVQDACKSFQDASFHVLFVTLLGHPCEHVDR
;
A
#
# COMPACT_ATOMS: atom_id res chain seq x y z
N MET A 1 2.17 3.24 -7.17
CA MET A 1 1.30 4.40 -6.87
C MET A 1 -0.11 4.27 -7.43
N GLU A 2 -0.31 3.81 -8.68
CA GLU A 2 -1.68 3.57 -9.18
C GLU A 2 -2.41 2.51 -8.38
N PHE A 3 -1.72 1.43 -8.00
CA PHE A 3 -2.25 0.41 -7.09
C PHE A 3 -2.83 1.00 -5.80
N LEU A 4 -2.04 1.79 -5.05
CA LEU A 4 -2.53 2.43 -3.82
C LEU A 4 -3.73 3.35 -4.10
N ALA A 5 -3.66 4.19 -5.12
CA ALA A 5 -4.76 5.08 -5.45
C ALA A 5 -6.04 4.31 -5.85
N GLY A 6 -5.90 3.19 -6.57
CA GLY A 6 -6.98 2.29 -6.94
C GLY A 6 -7.59 1.64 -5.70
N MET A 7 -6.76 1.07 -4.83
CA MET A 7 -7.18 0.43 -3.58
C MET A 7 -8.02 1.36 -2.70
N TYR A 8 -7.57 2.59 -2.43
CA TYR A 8 -8.37 3.53 -1.64
C TYR A 8 -9.70 3.90 -2.32
N ARG A 9 -9.72 4.05 -3.65
CA ARG A 9 -10.96 4.36 -4.40
C ARG A 9 -11.95 3.21 -4.40
N GLU A 10 -11.46 1.98 -4.54
CA GLU A 10 -12.26 0.76 -4.49
C GLU A 10 -12.96 0.60 -3.14
N HIS A 11 -12.39 1.17 -2.07
CA HIS A 11 -12.96 1.20 -0.72
C HIS A 11 -13.72 2.50 -0.41
N GLY A 12 -13.98 3.34 -1.43
CA GLY A 12 -14.86 4.51 -1.31
C GLY A 12 -14.21 5.80 -0.82
N ALA A 13 -12.88 5.84 -0.65
CA ALA A 13 -12.20 7.07 -0.25
C ALA A 13 -11.96 8.01 -1.44
N MET A 14 -11.93 9.31 -1.14
CA MET A 14 -11.55 10.33 -2.11
C MET A 14 -10.03 10.36 -2.25
N VAL A 15 -9.54 10.30 -3.48
CA VAL A 15 -8.10 10.17 -3.74
C VAL A 15 -7.58 11.17 -4.75
N ALA A 16 -6.58 11.95 -4.35
CA ALA A 16 -5.80 12.83 -5.21
C ALA A 16 -4.32 12.41 -5.23
N ARG A 17 -3.63 12.60 -6.36
CA ARG A 17 -2.17 12.47 -6.41
C ARG A 17 -1.51 13.80 -6.09
N VAL A 18 -0.51 13.77 -5.21
CA VAL A 18 0.31 14.92 -4.83
C VAL A 18 1.78 14.53 -4.93
N GLY A 19 2.39 14.77 -6.09
CA GLY A 19 3.73 14.28 -6.39
C GLY A 19 3.83 12.76 -6.30
N ASN A 20 4.72 12.26 -5.43
CA ASN A 20 4.91 10.83 -5.17
C ASN A 20 4.00 10.28 -4.05
N TRP A 21 2.99 11.05 -3.62
CA TRP A 21 2.03 10.66 -2.59
C TRP A 21 0.63 10.51 -3.16
N VAL A 22 -0.14 9.63 -2.53
CA VAL A 22 -1.59 9.57 -2.62
C VAL A 22 -2.15 10.31 -1.41
N CYS A 23 -2.84 11.41 -1.65
CA CYS A 23 -3.60 12.15 -0.64
C CYS A 23 -5.02 11.58 -0.59
N VAL A 24 -5.46 11.21 0.60
CA VAL A 24 -6.75 10.54 0.84
C VAL A 24 -7.63 11.43 1.72
N ASP A 25 -8.91 11.54 1.35
CA ASP A 25 -9.96 12.27 2.07
C ASP A 25 -9.57 13.68 2.49
N GLY A 26 -9.03 14.46 1.55
CA GLY A 26 -8.67 15.86 1.80
C GLY A 26 -7.43 16.04 2.67
N GLY A 27 -6.58 15.02 2.79
CA GLY A 27 -5.31 15.10 3.51
C GLY A 27 -5.31 14.50 4.91
N ARG A 28 -6.36 13.75 5.26
CA ARG A 28 -6.38 12.94 6.49
C ARG A 28 -5.25 11.91 6.51
N VAL A 29 -4.94 11.36 5.33
CA VAL A 29 -3.84 10.43 5.13
C VAL A 29 -3.09 10.77 3.84
N TYR A 30 -1.76 10.71 3.90
CA TYR A 30 -0.88 10.66 2.75
C TYR A 30 -0.17 9.31 2.72
N THR A 31 -0.27 8.56 1.63
CA THR A 31 0.42 7.27 1.49
C THR A 31 1.31 7.21 0.26
N ARG A 32 2.39 6.44 0.35
CA ARG A 32 3.24 6.10 -0.79
C ARG A 32 3.85 4.71 -0.60
N ALA A 33 4.28 4.12 -1.72
CA ALA A 33 5.10 2.91 -1.70
C ALA A 33 6.53 3.25 -2.12
N ALA A 34 7.51 2.66 -1.45
CA ALA A 34 8.91 2.69 -1.84
C ALA A 34 9.43 1.25 -1.94
N TYR A 35 10.21 0.95 -2.98
CA TYR A 35 10.74 -0.38 -3.22
C TYR A 35 12.22 -0.42 -2.81
N PHE A 36 12.58 -1.45 -2.05
CA PHE A 36 13.93 -1.67 -1.53
C PHE A 36 14.36 -3.12 -1.77
N ASP A 37 15.67 -3.34 -1.82
CA ASP A 37 16.34 -4.66 -1.91
C ASP A 37 15.79 -5.60 -2.99
N LEU A 38 16.47 -5.66 -4.14
CA LEU A 38 16.14 -6.55 -5.23
C LEU A 38 17.04 -7.78 -5.18
N ARG A 39 16.48 -8.94 -4.86
CA ARG A 39 17.22 -10.21 -4.89
C ARG A 39 16.72 -11.06 -6.03
N GLN A 40 17.58 -11.26 -7.02
CA GLN A 40 17.27 -12.08 -8.18
C GLN A 40 18.02 -13.41 -8.10
N ASN A 41 17.29 -14.50 -8.31
CA ASN A 41 17.87 -15.81 -8.62
C ASN A 41 17.41 -16.26 -10.01
N SER A 42 17.84 -17.46 -10.45
CA SER A 42 17.55 -17.96 -11.80
C SER A 42 16.07 -18.24 -12.09
N GLN A 43 15.22 -18.25 -11.06
CA GLN A 43 13.80 -18.61 -11.18
C GLN A 43 12.86 -17.48 -10.75
N ASN A 44 13.27 -16.66 -9.79
CA ASN A 44 12.43 -15.67 -9.13
C ASN A 44 13.19 -14.39 -8.79
N LEU A 45 12.43 -13.33 -8.67
CA LEU A 45 12.79 -12.03 -8.13
C LEU A 45 12.01 -11.85 -6.82
N VAL A 46 12.74 -11.50 -5.77
CA VAL A 46 12.18 -11.10 -4.48
C VAL A 46 12.48 -9.62 -4.29
N LEU A 47 11.47 -8.85 -3.91
CA LEU A 47 11.63 -7.44 -3.54
C LEU A 47 10.94 -7.13 -2.23
N GLN A 48 11.42 -6.10 -1.54
CA GLN A 48 10.72 -5.51 -0.41
C GLN A 48 10.03 -4.22 -0.85
N THR A 49 8.79 -4.02 -0.42
CA THR A 49 8.04 -2.77 -0.57
C THR A 49 7.68 -2.24 0.80
N ASP A 50 8.05 -0.99 1.07
CA ASP A 50 7.60 -0.27 2.25
C ASP A 50 6.41 0.62 1.88
N PHE A 51 5.30 0.42 2.56
CA PHE A 51 4.10 1.25 2.48
C PHE A 51 4.14 2.27 3.61
N ILE A 52 4.32 3.53 3.24
CA ILE A 52 4.51 4.64 4.17
C ILE A 52 3.22 5.42 4.22
N THR A 53 2.67 5.57 5.42
CA THR A 53 1.44 6.31 5.71
C THR A 53 1.74 7.44 6.67
N LEU A 54 1.37 8.66 6.30
CA LEU A 54 1.47 9.87 7.10
C LEU A 54 0.06 10.36 7.45
N THR A 55 -0.21 10.55 8.74
CA THR A 55 -1.49 11.10 9.21
C THR A 55 -1.48 12.63 9.21
N ASP A 56 -2.66 13.23 9.31
CA ASP A 56 -2.86 14.69 9.46
C ASP A 56 -2.18 15.28 10.70
N VAL A 57 -1.99 14.49 11.76
CA VAL A 57 -1.24 14.86 12.97
C VAL A 57 0.26 14.59 12.88
N GLY A 58 0.76 14.18 11.71
CA GLY A 58 2.19 14.00 11.45
C GLY A 58 2.78 12.68 11.95
N GLN A 59 1.96 11.67 12.24
CA GLN A 59 2.46 10.33 12.61
C GLN A 59 2.84 9.54 11.36
N HIS A 60 3.94 8.80 11.44
CA HIS A 60 4.42 7.93 10.37
C HIS A 60 4.18 6.46 10.73
N ILE A 61 3.49 5.75 9.86
CA ILE A 61 3.32 4.29 9.92
C ILE A 61 4.03 3.72 8.69
N VAL A 62 4.93 2.77 8.90
CA VAL A 62 5.67 2.11 7.83
C VAL A 62 5.46 0.62 7.98
N GLU A 63 4.92 0.00 6.93
CA GLU A 63 4.71 -1.44 6.88
C GLU A 63 5.51 -2.02 5.70
N SER A 64 6.34 -3.02 5.98
CA SER A 64 7.23 -3.63 4.99
C SER A 64 6.71 -5.00 4.58
N PHE A 65 6.55 -5.20 3.27
CA PHE A 65 6.11 -6.47 2.69
C PHE A 65 7.08 -6.94 1.64
N ALA A 66 7.42 -8.22 1.70
CA ALA A 66 8.13 -8.89 0.62
C ALA A 66 7.13 -9.34 -0.45
N GLY A 67 7.55 -9.29 -1.71
CA GLY A 67 6.80 -9.86 -2.82
C GLY A 67 7.70 -10.68 -3.73
N ILE A 68 7.14 -11.73 -4.32
CA ILE A 68 7.85 -12.69 -5.15
C ILE A 68 7.21 -12.73 -6.54
N GLY A 69 8.05 -12.68 -7.59
CA GLY A 69 7.58 -12.73 -8.97
C GLY A 69 8.66 -13.15 -9.95
N HIS A 70 8.27 -13.45 -11.18
CA HIS A 70 9.22 -13.73 -12.27
C HIS A 70 9.88 -12.45 -12.82
N ASP A 71 9.27 -11.30 -12.54
CA ASP A 71 9.82 -9.97 -12.81
C ASP A 71 9.44 -9.00 -11.68
N GLN A 72 9.92 -7.76 -11.81
CA GLN A 72 9.66 -6.71 -10.81
C GLN A 72 8.17 -6.36 -10.70
N THR A 73 7.43 -6.35 -11.81
CA THR A 73 6.00 -6.00 -11.80
C THR A 73 5.21 -7.02 -11.01
N ALA A 74 5.44 -8.32 -11.26
CA ALA A 74 4.79 -9.41 -10.56
C ALA A 74 5.13 -9.40 -9.07
N ALA A 75 6.41 -9.20 -8.71
CA ALA A 75 6.82 -9.13 -7.33
C ALA A 75 6.24 -7.90 -6.60
N VAL A 76 6.09 -6.75 -7.28
CA VAL A 76 5.43 -5.58 -6.70
C VAL A 76 3.95 -5.88 -6.45
N GLN A 77 3.27 -6.51 -7.41
CA GLN A 77 1.87 -6.89 -7.27
C GLN A 77 1.65 -7.85 -6.10
N ASP A 78 2.56 -8.80 -5.90
CA ASP A 78 2.52 -9.75 -4.78
C ASP A 78 2.70 -9.06 -3.41
N ALA A 79 3.68 -8.16 -3.27
CA ALA A 79 3.86 -7.35 -2.05
C ALA A 79 2.65 -6.45 -1.77
N CYS A 80 2.11 -5.85 -2.83
CA CYS A 80 0.90 -5.03 -2.81
C CYS A 80 -0.33 -5.81 -2.31
N LYS A 81 -0.50 -7.05 -2.76
CA LYS A 81 -1.55 -7.95 -2.29
C LYS A 81 -1.35 -8.30 -0.81
N SER A 82 -0.13 -8.64 -0.42
CA SER A 82 0.18 -8.96 0.98
C SER A 82 -0.10 -7.78 1.92
N PHE A 83 0.22 -6.54 1.51
CA PHE A 83 -0.17 -5.33 2.24
C PHE A 83 -1.68 -5.18 2.36
N GLN A 84 -2.41 -5.42 1.27
CA GLN A 84 -3.86 -5.35 1.26
C GLN A 84 -4.48 -6.33 2.27
N ASP A 85 -4.06 -7.59 2.18
CA ASP A 85 -4.60 -8.70 2.96
C ASP A 85 -4.23 -8.56 4.45
N ALA A 86 -3.05 -8.02 4.78
CA ALA A 86 -2.57 -7.97 6.17
C ALA A 86 -2.84 -6.66 6.92
N SER A 87 -2.65 -5.50 6.28
CA SER A 87 -2.60 -4.22 7.00
C SER A 87 -3.55 -3.16 6.47
N PHE A 88 -3.82 -3.14 5.16
CA PHE A 88 -4.57 -2.05 4.54
C PHE A 88 -5.94 -1.86 5.17
N HIS A 89 -6.75 -2.92 5.27
CA HIS A 89 -8.13 -2.80 5.75
C HIS A 89 -8.19 -2.27 7.19
N VAL A 90 -7.27 -2.71 8.04
CA VAL A 90 -7.16 -2.24 9.42
C VAL A 90 -6.78 -0.75 9.44
N LEU A 91 -5.76 -0.35 8.69
CA LEU A 91 -5.34 1.05 8.61
C LEU A 91 -6.41 1.95 8.02
N PHE A 92 -7.13 1.47 7.00
CA PHE A 92 -8.21 2.18 6.34
C PHE A 92 -9.36 2.48 7.31
N VAL A 93 -9.84 1.47 8.04
CA VAL A 93 -10.89 1.64 9.06
C VAL A 93 -10.39 2.52 10.19
N THR A 94 -9.18 2.28 10.70
CA THR A 94 -8.67 2.97 11.89
C THR A 94 -8.39 4.44 11.64
N LEU A 95 -7.80 4.79 10.50
CA LEU A 95 -7.37 6.16 10.21
C LEU A 95 -8.47 7.00 9.56
N LEU A 96 -9.33 6.38 8.76
CA LEU A 96 -10.34 7.11 7.99
C LEU A 96 -11.75 6.92 8.54
N GLY A 97 -12.02 5.89 9.33
CA GLY A 97 -13.34 5.60 9.87
C GLY A 97 -14.33 5.10 8.82
N HIS A 98 -13.85 4.71 7.64
CA HIS A 98 -14.68 4.09 6.61
C HIS A 98 -15.03 2.65 7.04
N PRO A 99 -16.29 2.23 6.89
CA PRO A 99 -16.64 0.83 7.04
C PRO A 99 -15.93 0.02 5.94
N CYS A 100 -15.24 -1.04 6.35
CA CYS A 100 -14.57 -1.95 5.43
C CYS A 100 -14.87 -3.37 5.88
N GLU A 101 -15.50 -4.16 5.00
CA GLU A 101 -15.61 -5.59 5.23
C GLU A 101 -14.24 -6.21 4.96
N HIS A 102 -13.57 -6.65 6.01
CA HIS A 102 -12.42 -7.53 5.86
C HIS A 102 -12.95 -8.89 5.44
N VAL A 103 -12.76 -9.26 4.17
CA VAL A 103 -13.13 -10.59 3.70
C VAL A 103 -11.95 -11.50 4.04
N ASP A 104 -11.98 -12.10 5.24
CA ASP A 104 -11.13 -13.24 5.58
C ASP A 104 -11.40 -14.33 4.52
N ARG A 105 -10.50 -14.49 3.55
CA ARG A 105 -10.57 -15.54 2.53
C ARG A 105 -9.72 -16.75 2.92
#